data_AF-D8F2D2-F1
#
_entry.id   AF-D8F2D2-F1
#
_cell.length_a   1.000
_cell.length_b   1.000
_cell.length_c   1.000
_cell.angle_alpha   90.00
_cell.angle_beta   90.00
_cell.angle_gamma   90.00
#
_symmetry.space_group_name_H-M   'P 1'
#
loop_
_entity.id
_entity.type
_entity.pdbx_description
1 polymer ?
#
loop_
_entity_poly.entity_id
_entity_poly.type
_entity_poly.pdbx_seq_one_letter_code
_entity_poly.pdbx_strand_id
1 'polypeptide(L)'
;MFKIFSQTDNRTISASSDDTVLEALRKAGIDQIHACGGDARCTTCRIYIIEGLSNCRPRNEKETVLALKMGFPENIRLGCQTRISGDITIRRPVVDELDMEIILRQFDNLPGTRLGQEKDLAILFADIENYTPFAEAFPAYDVVHVLNRYYQTMNEIIVQHNGVISDVAGDGILALFGLMEESENPVSDAVYTVRKMNRALTRFNDYLTKMYDWSFAIRSGINFGKVIVGNFDTGTMHKISAIGDAVNLASRIESANKDFGTRLLISQSAMEKIEGLIKPEEFHRTRLKGKSGEHLLYEIEIQRHPD
;
A
#
# COMPACT_ATOMS: atom_id res chain seq x y z
N MET A 1 13.39 -19.71 -34.85
CA MET A 1 13.76 -19.85 -33.43
C MET A 1 14.94 -18.91 -33.21
N PHE A 2 14.82 -17.99 -32.26
CA PHE A 2 15.79 -16.92 -32.01
C PHE A 2 16.61 -17.22 -30.76
N LYS A 3 17.78 -16.59 -30.63
CA LYS A 3 18.66 -16.75 -29.49
C LYS A 3 18.63 -15.52 -28.59
N ILE A 4 18.49 -15.76 -27.29
CA ILE A 4 18.66 -14.75 -26.25
C ILE A 4 19.93 -15.10 -25.49
N PHE A 5 20.98 -14.30 -25.60
CA PHE A 5 22.15 -14.46 -24.75
C PHE A 5 21.95 -13.66 -23.45
N SER A 6 21.91 -14.33 -22.30
CA SER A 6 21.87 -13.67 -20.99
C SER A 6 23.29 -13.50 -20.45
N GLN A 7 23.76 -12.25 -20.41
CA GLN A 7 25.06 -11.92 -19.81
C GLN A 7 25.12 -12.28 -18.31
N THR A 8 24.01 -12.08 -17.59
CA THR A 8 23.92 -12.36 -16.15
C THR A 8 24.09 -13.86 -15.85
N ASP A 9 23.53 -14.71 -16.71
CA ASP A 9 23.57 -16.17 -16.51
C ASP A 9 24.70 -16.85 -17.28
N ASN A 10 25.41 -16.09 -18.13
CA ASN A 10 26.36 -16.58 -19.11
C ASN A 10 25.80 -17.78 -19.92
N ARG A 11 24.53 -17.68 -20.36
CA ARG A 11 23.81 -18.76 -21.07
C ARG A 11 23.07 -18.22 -22.29
N THR A 12 23.03 -19.05 -23.33
CA THR A 12 22.21 -18.83 -24.51
C THR A 12 20.90 -19.60 -24.39
N ILE A 13 19.78 -18.88 -24.48
CA ILE A 13 18.42 -19.40 -24.42
C ILE A 13 17.82 -19.41 -25.81
N SER A 14 17.07 -20.46 -26.12
CA SER A 14 16.30 -20.54 -27.35
C SER A 14 14.89 -20.01 -27.12
N ALA A 15 14.39 -19.16 -28.02
CA ALA A 15 13.08 -18.52 -27.92
C ALA A 15 12.27 -18.69 -29.21
N SER A 16 10.97 -18.98 -29.06
CA SER A 16 10.01 -18.86 -30.15
C SER A 16 9.67 -17.40 -30.45
N SER A 17 9.17 -17.11 -31.66
CA SER A 17 8.59 -15.79 -31.99
C SER A 17 7.36 -15.46 -31.13
N ASP A 18 6.69 -16.50 -30.64
CA ASP A 18 5.48 -16.41 -29.81
C ASP A 18 5.77 -16.53 -28.32
N ASP A 19 7.05 -16.53 -27.94
CA ASP A 19 7.45 -16.42 -26.53
C ASP A 19 7.79 -14.98 -26.20
N THR A 20 7.41 -14.57 -25.00
CA THR A 20 8.01 -13.41 -24.33
C THR A 20 9.41 -13.80 -23.84
N VAL A 21 10.28 -12.81 -23.62
CA VAL A 21 11.61 -13.07 -23.05
C VAL A 21 11.51 -13.78 -21.70
N LEU A 22 10.53 -13.43 -20.86
CA LEU A 22 10.26 -14.12 -19.60
C LEU A 22 9.92 -15.60 -19.80
N GLU A 23 9.02 -15.92 -20.73
CA GLU A 23 8.63 -17.32 -21.01
C GLU A 23 9.82 -18.14 -21.53
N ALA A 24 10.63 -17.56 -22.42
CA ALA A 24 11.82 -18.21 -22.94
C ALA A 24 12.84 -18.52 -21.82
N LEU A 25 13.11 -17.54 -20.93
CA LEU A 25 13.99 -17.73 -19.77
C LEU A 25 13.49 -18.85 -18.85
N ARG A 26 12.19 -18.86 -18.53
CA ARG A 26 11.58 -19.88 -17.68
C ARG A 26 11.66 -21.27 -18.30
N LYS A 27 11.39 -21.41 -19.60
CA LYS A 27 11.54 -22.69 -20.32
C LYS A 27 12.97 -23.22 -20.29
N ALA A 28 13.98 -22.34 -20.20
CA ALA A 28 15.39 -22.70 -20.07
C ALA A 28 15.86 -22.94 -18.62
N GLY A 29 14.93 -22.89 -17.65
CA GLY A 29 15.22 -23.05 -16.22
C GLY A 29 15.93 -21.85 -15.60
N ILE A 30 15.81 -20.65 -16.21
CA ILE A 30 16.31 -19.40 -15.61
C ILE A 30 15.14 -18.71 -14.94
N ASP A 31 15.27 -18.53 -13.62
CA ASP A 31 14.24 -17.89 -12.82
C ASP A 31 14.39 -16.37 -12.85
N GLN A 32 13.50 -15.72 -13.58
CA GLN A 32 13.41 -14.26 -13.69
C GLN A 32 12.27 -13.78 -12.78
N ILE A 33 12.55 -12.84 -11.89
CA ILE A 33 11.53 -12.27 -11.00
C ILE A 33 10.41 -11.62 -11.83
N HIS A 34 9.16 -11.88 -11.46
CA HIS A 34 7.97 -11.33 -12.11
C HIS A 34 6.83 -11.20 -11.09
N ALA A 35 6.97 -10.27 -10.14
CA ALA A 35 6.10 -10.14 -8.96
C ALA A 35 4.59 -10.07 -9.27
N CYS A 36 4.20 -9.44 -10.39
CA CYS A 36 2.79 -9.36 -10.81
C CYS A 36 2.28 -10.55 -11.64
N GLY A 37 3.05 -11.64 -11.75
CA GLY A 37 2.70 -12.79 -12.59
C GLY A 37 2.96 -12.59 -14.08
N GLY A 38 3.64 -11.51 -14.48
CA GLY A 38 3.97 -11.23 -15.89
C GLY A 38 2.99 -10.32 -16.61
N ASP A 39 2.17 -9.55 -15.88
CA ASP A 39 1.10 -8.71 -16.44
C ASP A 39 1.47 -7.22 -16.60
N ALA A 40 2.77 -6.89 -16.56
CA ALA A 40 3.28 -5.51 -16.62
C ALA A 40 2.68 -4.54 -15.58
N ARG A 41 2.29 -5.07 -14.41
CA ARG A 41 1.90 -4.29 -13.22
C ARG A 41 3.07 -4.04 -12.25
N CYS A 42 4.27 -4.55 -12.56
CA CYS A 42 5.51 -4.33 -11.82
C CYS A 42 6.72 -4.28 -12.77
N THR A 43 7.87 -3.78 -12.30
CA THR A 43 9.11 -3.68 -13.08
C THR A 43 10.15 -4.76 -12.75
N THR A 44 9.81 -5.78 -11.97
CA THR A 44 10.79 -6.77 -11.47
C THR A 44 11.33 -7.70 -12.56
N CYS A 45 10.56 -7.91 -13.63
CA CYS A 45 11.01 -8.66 -14.81
C CYS A 45 11.83 -7.83 -15.80
N ARG A 46 12.24 -6.61 -15.42
CA ARG A 46 12.99 -5.72 -16.31
C ARG A 46 14.26 -6.40 -16.81
N ILE A 47 14.59 -6.15 -18.06
CA ILE A 47 15.81 -6.61 -18.73
C ILE A 47 16.46 -5.40 -19.42
N TYR A 48 17.78 -5.38 -19.43
CA TYR A 48 18.55 -4.45 -20.24
C TYR A 48 18.87 -5.14 -21.56
N ILE A 49 18.41 -4.58 -22.68
CA ILE A 49 18.84 -5.02 -24.00
C ILE A 49 20.20 -4.40 -24.26
N ILE A 50 21.24 -5.23 -24.29
CA ILE A 50 22.61 -4.82 -24.54
C ILE A 50 22.87 -4.76 -26.05
N GLU A 51 22.35 -5.73 -26.79
CA GLU A 51 22.46 -5.82 -28.26
C GLU A 51 21.16 -6.34 -28.86
N GLY A 52 20.89 -5.98 -30.12
CA GLY A 52 19.72 -6.46 -30.85
C GLY A 52 18.41 -5.74 -30.51
N LEU A 53 18.44 -4.49 -30.02
CA LEU A 53 17.21 -3.73 -29.72
C LEU A 53 16.25 -3.63 -30.91
N SER A 54 16.79 -3.50 -32.13
CA SER A 54 16.00 -3.52 -33.38
C SER A 54 15.25 -4.84 -33.62
N ASN A 55 15.69 -5.92 -32.97
CA ASN A 55 15.06 -7.24 -33.03
C ASN A 55 13.99 -7.42 -31.93
N CYS A 56 13.80 -6.45 -31.04
CA CYS A 56 12.68 -6.44 -30.13
C CYS A 56 11.44 -5.86 -30.82
N ARG A 57 10.28 -6.51 -30.65
CA ARG A 57 9.03 -5.92 -31.09
C ARG A 57 8.74 -4.61 -30.34
N PRO A 58 7.97 -3.68 -30.95
CA PRO A 58 7.54 -2.46 -30.26
C PRO A 58 6.90 -2.76 -28.90
N ARG A 59 6.99 -1.80 -27.97
CA ARG A 59 6.31 -1.92 -26.68
C ARG A 59 4.81 -2.09 -26.93
N ASN A 60 4.21 -3.05 -26.24
CA ASN A 60 2.75 -3.12 -26.21
C ASN A 60 2.20 -2.03 -25.27
N GLU A 61 0.88 -1.90 -25.20
CA GLU A 61 0.22 -0.86 -24.39
C GLU A 61 0.64 -0.92 -22.91
N LYS A 62 0.59 -2.11 -22.31
CA LYS A 62 0.93 -2.31 -20.89
C LYS A 62 2.37 -1.92 -20.58
N GLU A 63 3.32 -2.35 -21.43
CA GLU A 63 4.73 -1.97 -21.29
C GLU A 63 4.94 -0.47 -21.50
N THR A 64 4.24 0.13 -22.47
CA THR A 64 4.37 1.56 -22.78
C THR A 64 3.95 2.43 -21.60
N VAL A 65 2.81 2.13 -20.99
CA VAL A 65 2.32 2.85 -19.80
C VAL A 65 3.34 2.82 -18.68
N LEU A 66 3.87 1.64 -18.34
CA LEU A 66 4.82 1.50 -17.23
C LEU A 66 6.17 2.13 -17.57
N ALA A 67 6.65 1.99 -18.81
CA ALA A 67 7.91 2.57 -19.24
C ALA A 67 7.89 4.10 -19.25
N LEU A 68 6.78 4.72 -19.68
CA LEU A 68 6.60 6.17 -19.60
C LEU A 68 6.56 6.64 -18.14
N LYS A 69 5.81 5.95 -17.29
CA LYS A 69 5.70 6.27 -15.86
C LYS A 69 7.05 6.20 -15.13
N MET A 70 7.89 5.22 -15.48
CA MET A 70 9.19 5.00 -14.84
C MET A 70 10.35 5.73 -15.54
N GLY A 71 10.11 6.41 -16.66
CA GLY A 71 11.15 7.08 -17.43
C GLY A 71 12.17 6.12 -18.07
N PHE A 72 11.72 4.93 -18.50
CA PHE A 72 12.62 3.92 -19.05
C PHE A 72 13.04 4.24 -20.51
N PRO A 73 14.35 4.32 -20.80
CA PRO A 73 14.84 4.40 -22.17
C PRO A 73 14.47 3.13 -22.96
N GLU A 74 14.51 3.17 -24.28
CA GLU A 74 14.04 2.07 -25.14
C GLU A 74 14.73 0.74 -24.88
N ASN A 75 16.01 0.76 -24.49
CA ASN A 75 16.79 -0.44 -24.20
C ASN A 75 16.46 -1.09 -22.85
N ILE A 76 15.65 -0.45 -22.00
CA ILE A 76 15.08 -1.09 -20.80
C ILE A 76 13.68 -1.57 -21.16
N ARG A 77 13.50 -2.88 -21.09
CA ARG A 77 12.25 -3.56 -21.47
C ARG A 77 11.72 -4.43 -20.35
N LEU A 78 10.43 -4.74 -20.39
CA LEU A 78 9.82 -5.71 -19.47
C LEU A 78 9.88 -7.10 -20.10
N GLY A 79 10.63 -8.02 -19.50
CA GLY A 79 10.79 -9.38 -20.04
C GLY A 79 9.46 -10.10 -20.26
N CYS A 80 8.44 -9.83 -19.42
CA CYS A 80 7.10 -10.40 -19.56
C CYS A 80 6.27 -9.86 -20.73
N GLN A 81 6.66 -8.73 -21.32
CA GLN A 81 5.94 -8.13 -22.46
C GLN A 81 6.79 -8.15 -23.75
N THR A 82 8.11 -8.25 -23.59
CA THR A 82 9.05 -8.19 -24.71
C THR A 82 9.00 -9.47 -25.52
N ARG A 83 8.71 -9.33 -26.81
CA ARG A 83 8.82 -10.39 -27.81
C ARG A 83 9.91 -10.04 -28.80
N ILE A 84 10.53 -11.05 -29.41
CA ILE A 84 11.66 -10.84 -30.32
C ILE A 84 11.39 -11.40 -31.72
N SER A 85 12.06 -10.82 -32.71
CA SER A 85 12.05 -11.22 -34.12
C SER A 85 13.45 -11.52 -34.66
N GLY A 86 14.44 -11.59 -33.78
CA GLY A 86 15.85 -11.86 -34.09
C GLY A 86 16.63 -12.04 -32.80
N ASP A 87 17.93 -12.33 -32.92
CA ASP A 87 18.79 -12.60 -31.78
C ASP A 87 19.03 -11.33 -30.95
N ILE A 88 19.05 -11.47 -29.63
CA ILE A 88 19.30 -10.37 -28.69
C ILE A 88 20.27 -10.77 -27.58
N THR A 89 20.96 -9.78 -27.03
CA THR A 89 21.75 -9.93 -25.81
C THR A 89 21.08 -9.16 -24.68
N ILE A 90 20.83 -9.82 -23.55
CA ILE A 90 20.19 -9.22 -22.38
C ILE A 90 21.10 -9.25 -21.16
N ARG A 91 20.86 -8.34 -20.23
CA ARG A 91 21.35 -8.41 -18.87
C ARG A 91 20.17 -8.29 -17.91
N ARG A 92 20.05 -9.24 -16.98
CA ARG A 92 19.05 -9.23 -15.91
C ARG A 92 19.58 -8.40 -14.72
N PRO A 93 18.73 -7.63 -14.04
CA PRO A 93 19.05 -6.95 -12.79
C PRO A 93 19.09 -7.97 -11.63
N VAL A 94 20.13 -8.79 -11.57
CA VAL A 94 20.49 -9.50 -10.33
C VAL A 94 21.73 -8.77 -9.85
N VAL A 95 21.60 -8.01 -8.76
CA VAL A 95 22.63 -7.05 -8.37
C VAL A 95 23.63 -7.67 -7.39
N ASP A 96 23.23 -8.63 -6.56
CA ASP A 96 24.11 -9.27 -5.56
C ASP A 96 23.57 -10.60 -4.98
N GLU A 97 24.32 -11.17 -4.02
CA GLU A 97 23.96 -12.39 -3.27
C GLU A 97 22.69 -12.22 -2.42
N LEU A 98 22.37 -11.01 -1.98
CA LEU A 98 21.18 -10.71 -1.19
C LEU A 98 19.92 -10.78 -2.06
N ASP A 99 19.97 -10.25 -3.28
CA ASP A 99 18.90 -10.44 -4.29
C ASP A 99 18.65 -11.94 -4.51
N MET A 100 19.70 -12.74 -4.65
CA MET A 100 19.60 -14.20 -4.82
C MET A 100 19.05 -14.92 -3.58
N GLU A 101 19.43 -14.51 -2.37
CA GLU A 101 18.90 -15.09 -1.14
C GLU A 101 17.40 -14.75 -0.94
N ILE A 102 17.00 -13.51 -1.21
CA ILE A 102 15.59 -13.09 -1.20
C ILE A 102 14.80 -13.91 -2.23
N ILE A 103 15.33 -14.09 -3.44
CA ILE A 103 14.76 -14.93 -4.49
C ILE A 103 14.58 -16.37 -3.97
N LEU A 104 15.64 -17.04 -3.51
CA LEU A 104 15.59 -18.44 -3.08
C LEU A 104 14.62 -18.66 -1.91
N ARG A 105 14.62 -17.75 -0.91
CA ARG A 105 13.65 -17.78 0.20
C ARG A 105 12.20 -17.58 -0.27
N GLN A 106 11.96 -16.90 -1.39
CA GLN A 106 10.61 -16.73 -1.96
C GLN A 106 10.12 -17.99 -2.68
N PHE A 107 11.02 -18.84 -3.21
CA PHE A 107 10.66 -20.05 -3.97
C PHE A 107 10.51 -21.31 -3.11
N ASP A 108 11.17 -21.39 -1.95
CA ASP A 108 11.05 -22.53 -1.03
C ASP A 108 9.68 -22.65 -0.33
N ASN A 109 8.79 -21.66 -0.50
CA ASN A 109 7.44 -21.69 0.08
C ASN A 109 6.41 -21.24 -0.96
N LEU A 110 5.31 -21.99 -1.07
CA LEU A 110 4.22 -21.92 -2.06
C LEU A 110 4.03 -20.59 -2.85
N PRO A 111 3.75 -20.64 -4.16
CA PRO A 111 3.47 -19.46 -4.98
C PRO A 111 2.35 -18.61 -4.37
N GLY A 112 2.62 -17.31 -4.19
CA GLY A 112 1.59 -16.31 -3.82
C GLY A 112 1.48 -15.94 -2.34
N THR A 113 2.30 -16.48 -1.44
CA THR A 113 2.20 -16.17 0.01
C THR A 113 3.23 -15.17 0.55
N ARG A 114 4.37 -14.94 -0.11
CA ARG A 114 5.43 -14.04 0.41
C ARG A 114 5.59 -12.68 -0.27
N LEU A 115 5.17 -12.51 -1.53
CA LEU A 115 5.20 -11.20 -2.22
C LEU A 115 4.06 -10.26 -1.82
N GLY A 116 3.17 -10.75 -0.94
CA GLY A 116 1.87 -10.16 -0.68
C GLY A 116 0.85 -10.49 -1.76
N GLN A 117 -0.43 -10.38 -1.39
CA GLN A 117 -1.57 -10.53 -2.27
C GLN A 117 -2.12 -9.16 -2.62
N GLU A 118 -2.46 -8.97 -3.89
CA GLU A 118 -3.16 -7.76 -4.30
C GLU A 118 -4.63 -7.85 -3.83
N LYS A 119 -5.06 -6.87 -3.04
CA LYS A 119 -6.45 -6.75 -2.57
C LYS A 119 -6.91 -5.30 -2.64
N ASP A 120 -8.20 -5.11 -2.86
CA ASP A 120 -8.88 -3.82 -2.71
C ASP A 120 -9.37 -3.70 -1.27
N LEU A 121 -8.82 -2.75 -0.52
CA LEU A 121 -9.06 -2.60 0.92
C LEU A 121 -9.46 -1.17 1.26
N ALA A 122 -10.19 -1.02 2.37
CA ALA A 122 -10.32 0.28 3.03
C ALA A 122 -9.15 0.47 4.00
N ILE A 123 -8.51 1.62 3.92
CA ILE A 123 -7.30 1.97 4.66
C ILE A 123 -7.62 3.17 5.52
N LEU A 124 -7.48 3.01 6.84
CA LEU A 124 -7.68 4.06 7.82
C LEU A 124 -6.31 4.50 8.38
N PHE A 125 -6.06 5.80 8.31
CA PHE A 125 -5.08 6.46 9.17
C PHE A 125 -5.82 7.28 10.22
N ALA A 126 -5.44 7.13 11.48
CA ALA A 126 -5.93 7.94 12.58
C ALA A 126 -4.76 8.53 13.36
N ASP A 127 -4.78 9.83 13.63
CA ASP A 127 -3.72 10.59 14.28
C ASP A 127 -4.26 11.39 15.47
N ILE A 128 -3.46 11.52 16.54
CA ILE A 128 -3.85 12.25 17.75
C ILE A 128 -3.53 13.73 17.57
N GLU A 129 -4.54 14.58 17.65
CA GLU A 129 -4.33 16.00 17.84
C GLU A 129 -3.92 16.32 19.29
N ASN A 130 -2.97 17.26 19.44
CA ASN A 130 -2.38 17.70 20.70
C ASN A 130 -1.52 16.64 21.40
N TYR A 131 -1.03 15.63 20.69
CA TYR A 131 -0.03 14.71 21.22
C TYR A 131 1.33 15.38 21.40
N THR A 132 1.87 16.06 20.38
CA THR A 132 3.22 16.66 20.48
C THR A 132 3.36 17.61 21.68
N PRO A 133 2.43 18.58 21.91
CA PRO A 133 2.56 19.46 23.06
C PRO A 133 2.38 18.72 24.40
N PHE A 134 1.59 17.64 24.42
CA PHE A 134 1.50 16.75 25.60
C PHE A 134 2.84 16.05 25.88
N ALA A 135 3.47 15.49 24.85
CA ALA A 135 4.76 14.81 24.98
C ALA A 135 5.90 15.75 25.42
N GLU A 136 5.80 17.04 25.08
CA GLU A 136 6.73 18.08 25.55
C GLU A 136 6.45 18.53 26.99
N ALA A 137 5.19 18.51 27.42
CA ALA A 137 4.77 18.98 28.73
C ALA A 137 4.99 17.97 29.87
N PHE A 138 5.00 16.67 29.57
CA PHE A 138 5.01 15.61 30.59
C PHE A 138 6.25 14.69 30.52
N PRO A 139 6.66 14.09 31.64
CA PRO A 139 7.73 13.09 31.66
C PRO A 139 7.46 11.90 30.73
N ALA A 140 8.52 11.36 30.11
CA ALA A 140 8.41 10.30 29.12
C ALA A 140 7.63 9.05 29.60
N TYR A 141 7.76 8.66 30.87
CA TYR A 141 7.01 7.52 31.42
C TYR A 141 5.50 7.79 31.52
N ASP A 142 5.09 9.02 31.81
CA ASP A 142 3.68 9.41 31.82
C ASP A 142 3.12 9.41 30.39
N VAL A 143 3.91 9.91 29.43
CA VAL A 143 3.56 9.89 28.01
C VAL A 143 3.34 8.46 27.52
N VAL A 144 4.26 7.55 27.85
CA VAL A 144 4.14 6.12 27.52
C VAL A 144 2.92 5.49 28.18
N HIS A 145 2.63 5.82 29.44
CA HIS A 145 1.44 5.30 30.14
C HIS A 145 0.15 5.71 29.45
N VAL A 146 0.01 7.00 29.11
CA VAL A 146 -1.17 7.55 28.45
C VAL A 146 -1.33 6.97 27.05
N LEU A 147 -0.24 6.90 26.27
CA LEU A 147 -0.26 6.30 24.93
C LEU A 147 -0.65 4.83 24.96
N ASN A 148 -0.10 4.02 25.87
CA ASN A 148 -0.46 2.61 25.98
C ASN A 148 -1.96 2.41 26.26
N ARG A 149 -2.56 3.26 27.11
CA ARG A 149 -4.00 3.23 27.39
C ARG A 149 -4.82 3.64 26.16
N TYR A 150 -4.38 4.68 25.45
CA TYR A 150 -5.00 5.12 24.20
C TYR A 150 -4.99 3.98 23.18
N TYR A 151 -3.82 3.40 22.91
CA TYR A 151 -3.66 2.32 21.93
C TYR A 151 -4.48 1.09 22.29
N GLN A 152 -4.47 0.67 23.56
CA GLN A 152 -5.28 -0.46 23.98
C GLN A 152 -6.77 -0.23 23.67
N THR A 153 -7.28 0.97 23.96
CA THR A 153 -8.69 1.33 23.72
C THR A 153 -9.01 1.38 22.23
N MET A 154 -8.17 2.04 21.42
CA MET A 154 -8.42 2.20 19.99
C MET A 154 -8.25 0.90 19.21
N ASN A 155 -7.22 0.12 19.55
CA ASN A 155 -6.93 -1.16 18.90
C ASN A 155 -8.05 -2.18 19.14
N GLU A 156 -8.61 -2.22 20.35
CA GLU A 156 -9.76 -3.09 20.64
C GLU A 156 -10.97 -2.74 19.76
N ILE A 157 -11.26 -1.44 19.58
CA ILE A 157 -12.37 -0.97 18.74
C ILE A 157 -12.16 -1.33 17.27
N ILE A 158 -10.93 -1.18 16.76
CA ILE A 158 -10.58 -1.54 15.38
C ILE A 158 -10.82 -3.02 15.14
N VAL A 159 -10.34 -3.89 16.04
CA VAL A 159 -10.51 -5.35 15.92
C VAL A 159 -12.00 -5.74 16.01
N GLN A 160 -12.76 -5.12 16.90
CA GLN A 160 -14.21 -5.36 17.03
C GLN A 160 -15.02 -5.01 15.77
N HIS A 161 -14.46 -4.20 14.87
CA HIS A 161 -15.10 -3.80 13.61
C HIS A 161 -14.32 -4.34 12.40
N ASN A 162 -13.77 -5.56 12.52
CA ASN A 162 -13.11 -6.31 11.43
C ASN A 162 -11.84 -5.65 10.86
N GLY A 163 -11.27 -4.68 11.58
CA GLY A 163 -10.03 -4.02 11.21
C GLY A 163 -8.80 -4.80 11.67
N VAL A 164 -7.76 -4.81 10.83
CA VAL A 164 -6.45 -5.35 11.15
C VAL A 164 -5.49 -4.19 11.35
N ILE A 165 -4.87 -4.10 12.53
CA ILE A 165 -3.87 -3.09 12.82
C ILE A 165 -2.59 -3.45 12.09
N SER A 166 -2.20 -2.59 11.15
CA SER A 166 -1.04 -2.80 10.30
C SER A 166 0.16 -1.98 10.75
N ASP A 167 -0.06 -0.83 11.41
CA ASP A 167 1.01 -0.08 12.08
C ASP A 167 0.51 0.76 13.25
N VAL A 168 1.41 0.99 14.20
CA VAL A 168 1.31 2.01 15.24
C VAL A 168 2.66 2.72 15.26
N ALA A 169 2.69 3.97 14.82
CA ALA A 169 3.91 4.75 14.68
C ALA A 169 3.73 6.16 15.26
N GLY A 170 4.52 6.50 16.27
CA GLY A 170 4.40 7.79 16.96
C GLY A 170 3.10 7.84 17.77
N ASP A 171 2.15 8.65 17.28
CA ASP A 171 0.78 8.86 17.76
C ASP A 171 -0.29 8.35 16.77
N GLY A 172 0.14 7.90 15.58
CA GLY A 172 -0.73 7.43 14.52
C GLY A 172 -1.04 5.93 14.57
N ILE A 173 -2.22 5.55 14.10
CA ILE A 173 -2.66 4.16 13.87
C ILE A 173 -2.98 3.98 12.38
N LEU A 174 -2.42 2.93 11.79
CA LEU A 174 -2.78 2.43 10.47
C LEU A 174 -3.56 1.13 10.60
N ALA A 175 -4.81 1.12 10.11
CA ALA A 175 -5.67 -0.05 10.09
C ALA A 175 -6.16 -0.37 8.67
N LEU A 176 -6.33 -1.67 8.40
CA LEU A 176 -6.77 -2.22 7.13
C LEU A 176 -8.08 -2.98 7.33
N PHE A 177 -9.06 -2.72 6.46
CA PHE A 177 -10.37 -3.37 6.49
C PHE A 177 -10.62 -4.11 5.17
N GLY A 178 -11.32 -5.24 5.24
CA GLY A 178 -11.54 -6.16 4.11
C GLY A 178 -10.49 -7.27 3.96
N LEU A 179 -9.65 -7.47 4.98
CA LEU A 179 -8.75 -8.62 5.04
C LEU A 179 -9.43 -9.88 5.57
N MET A 180 -10.36 -9.70 6.49
CA MET A 180 -11.20 -10.73 7.09
C MET A 180 -12.44 -10.97 6.21
N GLU A 181 -12.93 -12.21 6.17
CA GLU A 181 -14.07 -12.59 5.31
C GLU A 181 -15.41 -12.06 5.84
N GLU A 182 -15.46 -11.66 7.11
CA GLU A 182 -16.64 -11.20 7.84
C GLU A 182 -17.10 -9.77 7.50
N SER A 183 -16.33 -9.04 6.67
CA SER A 183 -16.66 -7.66 6.29
C SER A 183 -17.62 -7.61 5.10
N GLU A 184 -18.86 -7.16 5.32
CA GLU A 184 -19.82 -6.90 4.23
C GLU A 184 -19.43 -5.64 3.43
N ASN A 185 -18.91 -4.61 4.10
CA ASN A 185 -18.43 -3.39 3.47
C ASN A 185 -17.24 -2.80 4.27
N PRO A 186 -16.01 -2.98 3.76
CA PRO A 186 -14.80 -2.51 4.44
C PRO A 186 -14.76 -1.02 4.74
N VAL A 187 -15.37 -0.20 3.87
CA VAL A 187 -15.39 1.26 4.05
C VAL A 187 -16.37 1.64 5.15
N SER A 188 -17.55 1.01 5.18
CA SER A 188 -18.51 1.21 6.27
C SER A 188 -17.91 0.81 7.62
N ASP A 189 -17.23 -0.34 7.69
CA ASP A 189 -16.54 -0.81 8.89
C ASP A 189 -15.53 0.22 9.40
N ALA A 190 -14.71 0.78 8.49
CA ALA A 190 -13.75 1.83 8.83
C ALA A 190 -14.43 3.11 9.37
N VAL A 191 -15.51 3.57 8.73
CA VAL A 191 -16.26 4.75 9.19
C VAL A 191 -16.90 4.52 10.55
N TYR A 192 -17.53 3.37 10.77
CA TYR A 192 -18.10 3.02 12.07
C TYR A 192 -17.04 2.89 13.16
N THR A 193 -15.88 2.34 12.82
CA THR A 193 -14.71 2.30 13.71
C THR A 193 -14.33 3.70 14.16
N VAL A 194 -14.17 4.67 13.24
CA VAL A 194 -13.81 6.05 13.59
C VAL A 194 -14.85 6.70 14.51
N ARG A 195 -16.14 6.49 14.26
CA ARG A 195 -17.23 6.98 15.14
C ARG A 195 -17.11 6.39 16.55
N LYS A 196 -16.84 5.10 16.66
CA LYS A 196 -16.66 4.41 17.96
C LYS A 196 -15.39 4.85 18.69
N MET A 197 -14.28 5.03 17.96
CA MET A 197 -13.03 5.59 18.49
C MET A 197 -13.26 6.97 19.08
N ASN A 198 -13.96 7.86 18.37
CA ASN A 198 -14.29 9.20 18.88
C ASN A 198 -15.18 9.14 20.14
N ARG A 199 -16.17 8.25 20.19
CA ARG A 199 -17.00 8.06 21.40
C ARG A 199 -16.19 7.54 22.59
N ALA A 200 -15.24 6.62 22.34
CA ALA A 200 -14.35 6.11 23.38
C ALA A 200 -13.35 7.18 23.83
N LEU A 201 -12.88 8.03 22.90
CA LEU A 201 -12.01 9.16 23.19
C LEU A 201 -12.66 10.16 24.15
N THR A 202 -13.97 10.40 24.04
CA THR A 202 -14.70 11.24 25.01
C THR A 202 -14.50 10.74 26.45
N ARG A 203 -14.66 9.43 26.68
CA ARG A 203 -14.44 8.81 28.00
C ARG A 203 -12.97 8.80 28.41
N PHE A 204 -12.07 8.62 27.44
CA PHE A 204 -10.64 8.69 27.68
C PHE A 204 -10.21 10.10 28.13
N ASN A 205 -10.78 11.13 27.53
CA ASN A 205 -10.53 12.52 27.90
C ASN A 205 -11.03 12.84 29.31
N ASP A 206 -12.12 12.23 29.80
CA ASP A 206 -12.53 12.40 31.21
C ASP A 206 -11.43 11.95 32.19
N TYR A 207 -10.69 10.90 31.84
CA TYR A 207 -9.53 10.44 32.59
C TYR A 207 -8.34 11.39 32.41
N LEU A 208 -8.06 11.78 31.16
CA LEU A 208 -6.91 12.61 30.82
C LEU A 208 -7.00 14.01 31.46
N THR A 209 -8.18 14.64 31.43
CA THR A 209 -8.44 15.92 32.08
C THR A 209 -8.25 15.84 33.59
N LYS A 210 -8.72 14.77 34.24
CA LYS A 210 -8.59 14.61 35.70
C LYS A 210 -7.14 14.44 36.17
N MET A 211 -6.33 13.75 35.37
CA MET A 211 -4.96 13.38 35.75
C MET A 211 -3.91 14.38 35.27
N TYR A 212 -4.18 15.04 34.14
CA TYR A 212 -3.17 15.84 33.41
C TYR A 212 -3.70 17.20 32.93
N ASP A 213 -4.97 17.56 33.22
CA ASP A 213 -5.62 18.77 32.68
C ASP A 213 -5.49 18.90 31.16
N TRP A 214 -5.61 17.76 30.47
CA TRP A 214 -5.37 17.65 29.02
C TRP A 214 -6.49 16.89 28.32
N SER A 215 -6.69 17.19 27.03
CA SER A 215 -7.65 16.48 26.18
C SER A 215 -7.08 16.26 24.78
N PHE A 216 -7.36 15.10 24.20
CA PHE A 216 -7.01 14.78 22.82
C PHE A 216 -8.22 14.87 21.90
N ALA A 217 -7.94 15.09 20.62
CA ALA A 217 -8.88 14.83 19.54
C ALA A 217 -8.22 13.88 18.53
N ILE A 218 -9.00 13.29 17.62
CA ILE A 218 -8.48 12.41 16.58
C ILE A 218 -8.82 13.02 15.22
N ARG A 219 -7.85 13.02 14.30
CA ARG A 219 -8.09 13.21 12.87
C ARG A 219 -7.98 11.88 12.16
N SER A 220 -8.82 11.66 11.16
CA SER A 220 -8.87 10.37 10.46
C SER A 220 -9.05 10.56 8.96
N GLY A 221 -8.33 9.74 8.20
CA GLY A 221 -8.40 9.67 6.75
C GLY A 221 -8.70 8.26 6.30
N ILE A 222 -9.73 8.09 5.47
CA ILE A 222 -10.07 6.80 4.88
C ILE A 222 -9.92 6.85 3.36
N ASN A 223 -9.20 5.89 2.80
CA ASN A 223 -9.15 5.66 1.37
C ASN A 223 -9.58 4.23 1.04
N PHE A 224 -10.22 4.03 -0.11
CA PHE A 224 -10.46 2.70 -0.65
C PHE A 224 -9.65 2.50 -1.92
N GLY A 225 -8.88 1.41 -1.98
CA GLY A 225 -8.13 1.11 -3.20
C GLY A 225 -7.23 -0.11 -3.12
N LYS A 226 -6.61 -0.38 -4.26
CA LYS A 226 -5.75 -1.52 -4.50
C LYS A 226 -4.42 -1.39 -3.78
N VAL A 227 -4.05 -2.42 -3.03
CA VAL A 227 -2.79 -2.52 -2.30
C VAL A 227 -2.23 -3.94 -2.39
N ILE A 228 -0.93 -4.08 -2.16
CA ILE A 228 -0.28 -5.37 -1.94
C ILE A 228 -0.20 -5.59 -0.43
N VAL A 229 -0.88 -6.61 0.09
CA VAL A 229 -0.85 -6.97 1.51
C VAL A 229 -0.09 -8.25 1.72
N GLY A 230 0.85 -8.25 2.66
CA GLY A 230 1.60 -9.44 3.01
C GLY A 230 2.25 -9.35 4.37
N ASN A 231 2.80 -10.47 4.82
CA ASN A 231 3.77 -10.49 5.91
C ASN A 231 5.11 -10.09 5.31
N PHE A 232 5.43 -8.80 5.35
CA PHE A 232 6.72 -8.31 4.86
C PHE A 232 7.79 -8.65 5.89
N ASP A 233 8.57 -9.69 5.56
CA ASP A 233 9.50 -10.34 6.48
C ASP A 233 10.83 -9.58 6.55
N THR A 234 11.18 -9.12 7.75
CA THR A 234 12.52 -8.56 8.06
C THR A 234 13.42 -9.60 8.74
N GLY A 235 12.97 -10.86 8.84
CA GLY A 235 13.68 -11.96 9.50
C GLY A 235 13.46 -12.05 11.01
N THR A 236 12.89 -11.04 11.67
CA THR A 236 12.64 -11.03 13.13
C THR A 236 11.27 -10.51 13.55
N MET A 237 10.53 -9.83 12.66
CA MET A 237 9.21 -9.28 12.95
C MET A 237 8.23 -9.68 11.84
N HIS A 238 7.17 -10.39 12.21
CA HIS A 238 6.06 -10.72 11.32
C HIS A 238 4.91 -9.74 11.55
N LYS A 239 4.67 -8.87 10.58
CA LYS A 239 3.59 -7.89 10.63
C LYS A 239 2.86 -7.88 9.30
N ILE A 240 1.53 -7.90 9.35
CA ILE A 240 0.71 -7.66 8.18
C ILE A 240 0.89 -6.20 7.80
N SER A 241 1.47 -5.94 6.64
CA SER A 241 1.60 -4.60 6.09
C SER A 241 0.93 -4.50 4.72
N ALA A 242 0.54 -3.28 4.36
CA ALA A 242 0.03 -2.96 3.05
C ALA A 242 0.96 -1.96 2.37
N ILE A 243 1.30 -2.24 1.11
CA ILE A 243 2.12 -1.36 0.27
C ILE A 243 1.30 -0.96 -0.94
N GLY A 244 1.28 0.34 -1.23
CA GLY A 244 0.63 0.87 -2.42
C GLY A 244 0.37 2.36 -2.32
N ASP A 245 0.13 2.98 -3.48
CA ASP A 245 -0.19 4.40 -3.55
C ASP A 245 -1.47 4.75 -2.76
N ALA A 246 -2.41 3.81 -2.68
CA ALA A 246 -3.64 3.93 -1.90
C ALA A 246 -3.39 4.09 -0.39
N VAL A 247 -2.35 3.46 0.17
CA VAL A 247 -1.96 3.63 1.58
C VAL A 247 -1.44 5.05 1.81
N ASN A 248 -0.54 5.51 0.93
CA ASN A 248 -0.01 6.86 0.99
C ASN A 248 -1.12 7.92 0.82
N LEU A 249 -2.13 7.65 -0.01
CA LEU A 249 -3.26 8.55 -0.19
C LEU A 249 -4.08 8.67 1.10
N ALA A 250 -4.38 7.56 1.79
CA ALA A 250 -5.09 7.60 3.08
C ALA A 250 -4.38 8.47 4.12
N SER A 251 -3.05 8.35 4.24
CA SER A 251 -2.24 9.21 5.13
C SER A 251 -2.34 10.70 4.74
N ARG A 252 -2.35 11.02 3.45
CA ARG A 252 -2.50 12.43 3.01
C ARG A 252 -3.90 12.98 3.26
N ILE A 253 -4.93 12.14 3.18
CA ILE A 253 -6.31 12.50 3.49
C ILE A 253 -6.45 12.77 4.99
N GLU A 254 -5.85 11.93 5.84
CA GLU A 254 -5.80 12.19 7.29
C GLU A 254 -5.21 13.58 7.55
N SER A 255 -4.03 13.87 6.99
CA SER A 255 -3.35 15.13 7.28
C SER A 255 -4.11 16.35 6.73
N ALA A 256 -4.88 16.19 5.65
CA ALA A 256 -5.70 17.25 5.07
C ALA A 256 -6.83 17.72 5.99
N ASN A 257 -7.23 16.93 7.00
CA ASN A 257 -8.20 17.37 8.01
C ASN A 257 -7.76 18.66 8.70
N LYS A 258 -6.45 18.86 8.89
CA LYS A 258 -5.91 20.08 9.49
C LYS A 258 -6.22 21.33 8.66
N ASP A 259 -6.18 21.20 7.33
CA ASP A 259 -6.38 22.32 6.42
C ASP A 259 -7.86 22.73 6.32
N PHE A 260 -8.77 21.79 6.55
CA PHE A 260 -10.22 22.01 6.48
C PHE A 260 -10.90 22.14 7.85
N GLY A 261 -10.18 21.91 8.95
CA GLY A 261 -10.76 21.92 10.30
C GLY A 261 -11.69 20.75 10.58
N THR A 262 -11.60 19.68 9.79
CA THR A 262 -12.48 18.50 9.87
C THR A 262 -11.87 17.41 10.76
N ARG A 263 -12.63 16.36 11.03
CA ARG A 263 -12.16 15.21 11.84
C ARG A 263 -12.09 13.89 11.09
N LEU A 264 -12.96 13.71 10.09
CA LEU A 264 -12.96 12.52 9.26
C LEU A 264 -13.16 12.93 7.81
N LEU A 265 -12.13 12.72 7.00
CA LEU A 265 -12.19 12.84 5.55
C LEU A 265 -12.07 11.47 4.90
N ILE A 266 -12.83 11.26 3.84
CA ILE A 266 -12.73 10.06 3.02
C ILE A 266 -12.49 10.42 1.55
N SER A 267 -11.75 9.57 0.85
CA SER A 267 -11.55 9.68 -0.61
C SER A 267 -12.86 9.51 -1.37
N GLN A 268 -12.90 10.02 -2.61
CA GLN A 268 -13.98 9.71 -3.55
C GLN A 268 -14.22 8.20 -3.74
N SER A 269 -13.16 7.40 -3.92
CA SER A 269 -13.30 5.95 -4.11
C SER A 269 -13.89 5.25 -2.88
N ALA A 270 -13.65 5.77 -1.68
CA ALA A 270 -14.31 5.30 -0.46
C ALA A 270 -15.78 5.72 -0.43
N MET A 271 -16.09 6.98 -0.75
CA MET A 271 -17.47 7.48 -0.79
C MET A 271 -18.35 6.66 -1.75
N GLU A 272 -17.84 6.30 -2.93
CA GLU A 272 -18.52 5.44 -3.91
C GLU A 272 -18.89 4.06 -3.35
N LYS A 273 -18.16 3.54 -2.35
CA LYS A 273 -18.46 2.24 -1.73
C LYS A 273 -19.55 2.30 -0.67
N ILE A 274 -19.88 3.48 -0.18
CA ILE A 274 -20.88 3.69 0.88
C ILE A 274 -22.00 4.63 0.44
N GLU A 275 -22.11 4.88 -0.87
CA GLU A 275 -23.17 5.66 -1.46
C GLU A 275 -24.54 5.07 -1.07
N GLY A 276 -25.43 5.92 -0.54
CA GLY A 276 -26.74 5.51 -0.04
C GLY A 276 -26.75 4.94 1.39
N LEU A 277 -25.60 4.54 1.95
CA LEU A 277 -25.48 4.07 3.34
C LEU A 277 -25.15 5.22 4.31
N ILE A 278 -24.24 6.08 3.90
CA ILE A 278 -23.75 7.23 4.68
C ILE A 278 -23.76 8.44 3.77
N LYS A 279 -24.25 9.58 4.26
CA LYS A 279 -24.23 10.84 3.51
C LYS A 279 -23.04 11.69 4.00
N PRO A 280 -22.32 12.35 3.08
CA PRO A 280 -21.30 13.32 3.48
C PRO A 280 -21.96 14.60 4.02
N GLU A 281 -21.27 15.27 4.92
CA GLU A 281 -21.65 16.61 5.40
C GLU A 281 -21.25 17.66 4.37
N GLU A 282 -19.99 17.61 3.95
CA GLU A 282 -19.40 18.51 2.95
C GLU A 282 -18.43 17.76 2.02
N PHE A 283 -17.98 18.42 0.96
CA PHE A 283 -16.89 17.95 0.12
C PHE A 283 -15.86 19.06 -0.13
N HIS A 284 -14.60 18.66 -0.27
CA HIS A 284 -13.49 19.57 -0.53
C HIS A 284 -12.70 19.10 -1.74
N ARG A 285 -12.37 20.04 -2.64
CA ARG A 285 -11.43 19.81 -3.75
C ARG A 285 -10.08 20.36 -3.37
N THR A 286 -9.04 19.52 -3.40
CA THR A 286 -7.71 19.93 -2.98
C THR A 286 -6.59 19.19 -3.69
N ARG A 287 -5.38 19.76 -3.65
CA ARG A 287 -4.16 19.09 -4.05
C ARG A 287 -3.46 18.56 -2.81
N LEU A 288 -3.26 17.25 -2.77
CA LEU A 288 -2.57 16.60 -1.65
C LEU A 288 -1.05 16.62 -1.86
N LYS A 289 -0.30 16.89 -0.79
CA LYS A 289 1.16 16.95 -0.82
C LYS A 289 1.76 15.65 -1.37
N GLY A 290 2.53 15.75 -2.45
CA GLY A 290 3.18 14.61 -3.11
C GLY A 290 2.25 13.74 -3.94
N LYS A 291 1.02 14.19 -4.23
CA LYS A 291 0.09 13.55 -5.15
C LYS A 291 -0.14 14.41 -6.39
N SER A 292 -0.33 13.76 -7.53
CA SER A 292 -0.62 14.43 -8.81
C SER A 292 -2.11 14.70 -8.95
N GLY A 293 -2.48 15.88 -9.46
CA GLY A 293 -3.87 16.23 -9.75
C GLY A 293 -4.67 16.69 -8.53
N GLU A 294 -5.92 17.07 -8.79
CA GLU A 294 -6.87 17.42 -7.74
C GLU A 294 -7.61 16.19 -7.24
N HIS A 295 -7.92 16.19 -5.95
CA HIS A 295 -8.58 15.10 -5.25
C HIS A 295 -9.86 15.65 -4.62
N LEU A 296 -10.95 14.89 -4.75
CA LEU A 296 -12.21 15.17 -4.10
C LEU A 296 -12.29 14.37 -2.80
N LEU A 297 -12.44 15.07 -1.69
CA LEU A 297 -12.55 14.52 -0.34
C LEU A 297 -13.94 14.82 0.20
N TYR A 298 -14.46 13.93 1.04
CA TYR A 298 -15.78 14.05 1.65
C TYR A 298 -15.64 14.04 3.16
N GLU A 299 -16.25 15.02 3.82
CA GLU A 299 -16.37 15.04 5.28
C GLU A 299 -17.52 14.14 5.72
N ILE A 300 -17.25 13.32 6.73
CA ILE A 300 -18.24 12.41 7.31
C ILE A 300 -18.45 12.75 8.78
N GLU A 301 -19.73 12.89 9.15
CA GLU A 301 -20.14 13.10 10.53
C GLU A 301 -19.61 12.00 11.47
N ILE A 302 -18.85 12.41 12.49
CA ILE A 302 -18.30 11.51 13.51
C ILE A 302 -19.24 11.26 14.69
N GLN A 303 -20.24 12.13 14.92
CA GLN A 303 -21.21 12.03 16.01
C GLN A 303 -22.61 11.80 15.46
N ARG A 304 -22.98 10.55 15.16
CA ARG A 304 -24.40 10.27 14.94
C ARG A 304 -25.12 10.40 16.28
N HIS A 305 -26.02 11.36 16.44
CA HIS A 305 -26.96 11.37 17.56
C HIS A 305 -27.64 9.98 17.62
N PRO A 306 -27.69 9.33 18.80
CA PRO A 306 -28.43 8.08 18.91
C PRO A 306 -29.92 8.40 18.70
N ASP A 307 -30.49 7.84 17.64
CA ASP A 307 -31.94 7.60 17.56
C ASP A 307 -32.37 6.64 18.68
#